data_AF-A0AAP7FXY8-F1
#
_entry.id   AF-A0AAP7FXY8-F1
#
_cell.length_a   1.000
_cell.length_b   1.000
_cell.length_c   1.000
_cell.angle_alpha   90.00
_cell.angle_beta   90.00
_cell.angle_gamma   90.00
#
_symmetry.space_group_name_H-M   'P 1'
#
loop_
_entity.id
_entity.type
_entity.pdbx_description
1 polymer ?
#
loop_
_entity_poly.entity_id
_entity_poly.type
_entity_poly.pdbx_seq_one_letter_code
_entity_poly.pdbx_strand_id
1 'polypeptide(L)'
;MTYFDKTIDFFAKTYQVSDLLEKDENDDFVFFKIRGLSSYNNLMHALIFLSAMAGFLEQLSLPLQIQVTQIPLSGNESKVDFIVTKLLKSEYRHAVQKLEKAVNQTNRNANGGKRFGF
;
A
#
# COMPACT_ATOMS: atom_id res chain seq x y z
N MET A 1 12.84 -6.56 0.45
CA MET A 1 11.52 -5.99 0.10
C MET A 1 10.61 -7.11 -0.38
N THR A 2 9.48 -7.33 0.29
CA THR A 2 8.56 -8.45 0.02
C THR A 2 7.76 -8.22 -1.28
N TYR A 3 7.06 -9.23 -1.81
CA TYR A 3 6.14 -9.01 -2.94
C TYR A 3 5.00 -8.08 -2.57
N PHE A 4 4.53 -8.10 -1.32
CA PHE A 4 3.55 -7.16 -0.81
C PHE A 4 4.05 -5.71 -0.91
N ASP A 5 5.26 -5.45 -0.40
CA ASP A 5 5.86 -4.11 -0.45
C ASP A 5 6.10 -3.66 -1.91
N LYS A 6 6.55 -4.58 -2.77
CA LYS A 6 6.76 -4.29 -4.20
C LYS A 6 5.47 -3.88 -4.92
N THR A 7 4.33 -4.49 -4.57
CA THR A 7 3.04 -4.12 -5.14
C THR A 7 2.61 -2.73 -4.69
N ILE A 8 2.80 -2.40 -3.41
CA ILE A 8 2.52 -1.05 -2.89
C ILE A 8 3.44 -0.01 -3.55
N ASP A 9 4.74 -0.28 -3.64
CA ASP A 9 5.70 0.58 -4.32
C ASP A 9 5.35 0.78 -5.80
N PHE A 10 4.86 -0.27 -6.46
CA PHE A 10 4.39 -0.17 -7.84
C PHE A 10 3.22 0.80 -7.94
N PHE A 11 2.18 0.66 -7.10
CA PHE A 11 1.08 1.62 -7.05
C PHE A 11 1.57 3.04 -6.75
N ALA A 12 2.49 3.20 -5.80
CA ALA A 12 3.02 4.50 -5.42
C ALA A 12 3.68 5.21 -6.60
N LYS A 13 4.45 4.46 -7.42
CA LYS A 13 5.04 4.98 -8.66
C LYS A 13 3.99 5.28 -9.73
N THR A 14 3.06 4.36 -9.96
CA THR A 14 1.98 4.53 -10.95
C THR A 14 1.13 5.77 -10.67
N TYR A 15 0.85 6.04 -9.40
CA TYR A 15 0.00 7.15 -8.97
C TYR A 15 0.79 8.37 -8.50
N GLN A 16 2.10 8.43 -8.77
CA GLN A 16 2.96 9.60 -8.52
C GLN A 16 3.02 10.04 -7.05
N VAL A 17 2.97 9.09 -6.13
CA VAL A 17 3.12 9.33 -4.68
C VAL A 17 4.35 8.65 -4.09
N SER A 18 5.26 8.09 -4.90
CA SER A 18 6.45 7.36 -4.41
C SER A 18 7.32 8.20 -3.49
N ASP A 19 7.51 9.48 -3.81
CA ASP A 19 8.37 10.39 -3.02
C ASP A 19 7.64 10.92 -1.77
N LEU A 20 6.32 10.68 -1.69
CA LEU A 20 5.45 11.08 -0.58
C LEU A 20 5.15 9.92 0.36
N LEU A 21 5.37 8.68 -0.10
CA LEU A 21 5.06 7.46 0.63
C LEU A 21 6.22 7.08 1.55
N GLU A 22 5.91 7.01 2.83
CA GLU A 22 6.80 6.47 3.86
C GLU A 22 6.19 5.19 4.44
N LYS A 23 7.06 4.20 4.66
CA LYS A 23 6.72 3.00 5.43
C LYS A 23 7.39 3.08 6.79
N ASP A 24 6.63 2.80 7.84
CA ASP A 24 7.12 2.74 9.22
C ASP A 24 6.51 1.52 9.94
N GLU A 25 7.07 1.12 11.07
CA GLU A 25 6.52 0.04 11.89
C GLU A 25 6.77 0.28 13.39
N ASN A 26 5.80 -0.10 14.21
CA ASN A 26 5.97 -0.20 15.66
C ASN A 26 5.71 -1.64 16.11
N ASP A 27 5.60 -1.93 17.41
CA ASP A 27 5.45 -3.30 17.90
C ASP A 27 4.20 -4.01 17.35
N ASP A 28 3.12 -3.28 17.11
CA ASP A 28 1.81 -3.86 16.77
C ASP A 28 1.44 -3.69 15.29
N PHE A 29 1.95 -2.64 14.63
CA PHE A 29 1.46 -2.19 13.33
C PHE A 29 2.57 -1.93 12.32
N VAL A 30 2.21 -2.09 11.06
CA VAL A 30 2.93 -1.56 9.89
C VAL A 30 2.11 -0.40 9.32
N PHE A 31 2.77 0.72 9.05
CA PHE A 31 2.17 1.96 8.57
C PHE A 31 2.64 2.29 7.16
N PHE A 32 1.71 2.77 6.34
CA PHE A 32 1.96 3.37 5.04
C PHE A 32 1.42 4.80 5.09
N LYS A 33 2.31 5.78 5.19
CA LYS A 33 2.01 7.20 5.37
C LYS A 33 2.28 7.96 4.08
N ILE A 34 1.29 8.65 3.55
CA ILE A 34 1.43 9.55 2.41
C ILE A 34 1.44 10.99 2.94
N ARG A 35 2.58 11.69 2.78
CA ARG A 35 2.81 13.05 3.30
C ARG A 35 2.57 14.13 2.24
N GLY A 36 2.58 15.40 2.69
CA GLY A 36 2.63 16.56 1.82
C GLY A 36 1.34 16.76 1.02
N LEU A 37 0.19 16.44 1.63
CA LEU A 37 -1.12 16.44 0.97
C LEU A 37 -1.83 17.79 1.01
N SER A 38 -1.12 18.85 1.42
CA SER A 38 -1.66 20.21 1.48
C SER A 38 -1.87 20.84 0.10
N SER A 39 -1.30 20.26 -0.96
CA SER A 39 -1.54 20.66 -2.35
C SER A 39 -2.65 19.80 -2.97
N TYR A 40 -3.49 20.42 -3.80
CA TYR A 40 -4.58 19.72 -4.49
C TYR A 40 -4.07 18.55 -5.34
N ASN A 41 -2.97 18.76 -6.07
CA ASN A 41 -2.40 17.73 -6.93
C ASN A 41 -1.95 16.50 -6.13
N ASN A 42 -1.21 16.70 -5.03
CA ASN A 42 -0.76 15.60 -4.19
C ASN A 42 -1.95 14.88 -3.54
N LEU A 43 -2.97 15.63 -3.09
CA LEU A 43 -4.18 15.04 -2.54
C LEU A 43 -4.91 14.16 -3.56
N MET A 44 -5.08 14.62 -4.79
CA MET A 44 -5.72 13.83 -5.85
C MET A 44 -4.97 12.54 -6.15
N HIS A 45 -3.64 12.62 -6.30
CA HIS A 45 -2.79 11.45 -6.50
C HIS A 45 -2.85 10.47 -5.31
N ALA A 46 -2.85 10.98 -4.09
CA ALA A 46 -2.97 10.17 -2.87
C ALA A 46 -4.33 9.46 -2.78
N LEU A 47 -5.43 10.11 -3.18
CA LEU A 47 -6.76 9.49 -3.20
C LEU A 47 -6.86 8.36 -4.22
N ILE A 48 -6.26 8.53 -5.41
CA ILE A 48 -6.21 7.46 -6.43
C ILE A 48 -5.35 6.29 -5.93
N PHE A 49 -4.19 6.57 -5.36
CA PHE A 49 -3.35 5.55 -4.72
C PHE A 49 -4.10 4.81 -3.61
N LEU A 50 -4.83 5.52 -2.76
CA LEU A 50 -5.60 4.92 -1.67
C LEU A 50 -6.72 4.01 -2.19
N SER A 51 -7.35 4.36 -3.31
CA SER A 51 -8.31 3.50 -4.00
C SER A 51 -7.67 2.19 -4.49
N ALA A 52 -6.47 2.26 -5.08
CA ALA A 52 -5.73 1.07 -5.49
C ALA A 52 -5.30 0.22 -4.28
N MET A 53 -4.85 0.83 -3.20
CA MET A 53 -4.57 0.13 -1.94
C MET A 53 -5.82 -0.55 -1.39
N ALA A 54 -6.98 0.12 -1.40
CA ALA A 54 -8.23 -0.47 -0.92
C ALA A 54 -8.58 -1.76 -1.67
N GLY A 55 -8.53 -1.74 -3.01
CA GLY A 55 -8.78 -2.93 -3.83
C GLY A 55 -7.75 -4.04 -3.59
N PHE A 56 -6.48 -3.70 -3.41
CA PHE A 56 -5.43 -4.69 -3.13
C PHE A 56 -5.60 -5.33 -1.74
N LEU A 57 -5.92 -4.55 -0.71
CA LEU A 57 -6.19 -5.08 0.63
C LEU A 57 -7.44 -5.95 0.65
N GLU A 58 -8.49 -5.55 -0.07
CA GLU A 58 -9.72 -6.34 -0.22
C GLU A 58 -9.44 -7.71 -0.85
N GLN A 59 -8.66 -7.76 -1.93
CA GLN A 59 -8.24 -9.02 -2.57
C GLN A 59 -7.47 -9.95 -1.62
N LEU A 60 -6.76 -9.38 -0.65
CA LEU A 60 -6.03 -10.12 0.36
C LEU A 60 -6.87 -10.45 1.60
N SER A 61 -8.11 -9.97 1.65
CA SER A 61 -9.01 -10.07 2.81
C SER A 61 -8.45 -9.37 4.05
N LEU A 62 -7.83 -8.20 3.85
CA LEU A 62 -7.26 -7.35 4.89
C LEU A 62 -8.15 -6.14 5.16
N PRO A 63 -8.24 -5.65 6.40
CA PRO A 63 -9.00 -4.44 6.69
C PRO A 63 -8.28 -3.19 6.15
N LEU A 64 -9.07 -2.24 5.65
CA LEU A 64 -8.60 -0.90 5.32
C LEU A 64 -8.77 0.00 6.55
N GLN A 65 -7.68 0.24 7.29
CA GLN A 65 -7.68 1.15 8.43
C GLN A 65 -6.97 2.45 8.05
N ILE A 66 -7.73 3.55 7.97
CA ILE A 66 -7.24 4.87 7.55
C ILE A 66 -7.28 5.86 8.71
N GLN A 67 -6.22 6.64 8.86
CA GLN A 67 -6.18 7.83 9.70
C GLN A 67 -5.80 9.04 8.85
N VAL A 68 -6.54 10.13 9.00
CA VAL A 68 -6.29 11.40 8.30
C VAL A 68 -5.87 12.43 9.33
N THR A 69 -4.77 13.14 9.05
CA THR A 69 -4.33 14.28 9.86
C THR A 69 -4.52 15.57 9.06
N GLN A 70 -4.99 16.61 9.74
CA GLN A 70 -5.35 17.89 9.14
C GLN A 70 -4.51 19.02 9.73
N ILE A 71 -4.17 19.99 8.90
CA ILE A 71 -3.62 21.29 9.30
C ILE A 71 -4.78 22.27 9.41
N PRO A 72 -5.02 22.88 10.59
CA PRO A 72 -6.03 23.92 10.74
C PRO A 72 -5.63 25.19 9.99
N LEU A 73 -6.62 25.86 9.38
CA LEU A 73 -6.48 27.14 8.71
C LEU A 73 -7.39 28.19 9.34
N SER A 74 -7.22 29.45 8.96
CA SER A 74 -8.13 30.53 9.34
C SER A 74 -9.53 30.28 8.80
N GLY A 75 -10.57 30.76 9.50
CA GLY A 75 -11.94 30.71 9.01
C GLY A 75 -12.62 29.33 9.10
N ASN A 76 -12.20 28.48 10.05
CA ASN A 76 -12.70 27.11 10.24
C ASN A 76 -12.43 26.17 9.05
N GLU A 77 -11.45 26.51 8.21
CA GLU A 77 -10.98 25.63 7.14
C GLU A 77 -9.88 24.69 7.63
N SER A 78 -9.65 23.61 6.88
CA SER A 78 -8.51 22.72 7.12
C SER A 78 -8.00 22.13 5.81
N LYS A 79 -6.72 21.78 5.78
CA LYS A 79 -6.09 21.01 4.70
C LYS A 79 -5.65 19.66 5.23
N VAL A 80 -5.66 18.65 4.37
CA VAL A 80 -5.07 17.35 4.71
C VAL A 80 -3.55 17.50 4.75
N ASP A 81 -2.92 17.04 5.83
CA ASP A 81 -1.46 17.00 5.97
C ASP A 81 -0.93 15.68 5.41
N PHE A 82 -1.41 14.59 5.98
CA PHE A 82 -1.05 13.24 5.61
C PHE A 82 -2.19 12.25 5.85
N ILE A 83 -2.11 11.14 5.15
CA ILE A 83 -3.00 9.98 5.31
C ILE A 83 -2.13 8.78 5.70
N VAL A 84 -2.57 8.02 6.69
CA VAL A 84 -1.93 6.78 7.11
C VAL A 84 -2.88 5.62 6.87
N THR A 85 -2.39 4.58 6.21
CA THR A 85 -3.00 3.25 6.24
C THR A 85 -2.19 2.36 7.17
N LYS A 86 -2.87 1.62 8.05
CA LYS A 86 -2.20 0.71 9.00
C LYS A 86 -2.72 -0.72 8.89
N LEU A 87 -1.83 -1.67 9.14
CA LEU A 87 -2.11 -3.09 9.25
C LEU A 87 -1.51 -3.61 10.54
N LEU A 88 -2.18 -4.55 11.21
CA LEU A 88 -1.54 -5.32 12.28
C LEU A 88 -0.33 -6.07 11.71
N LYS A 89 0.73 -6.25 12.50
CA LYS A 89 1.89 -7.06 12.05
C LYS A 89 1.48 -8.47 11.67
N SER A 90 0.50 -9.07 12.33
CA SER A 90 -0.05 -10.38 12.00
C SER A 90 -0.70 -10.38 10.61
N GLU A 91 -1.52 -9.38 10.31
CA GLU A 91 -2.17 -9.16 9.01
C GLU A 91 -1.14 -8.98 7.90
N TYR A 92 -0.17 -8.09 8.10
CA TYR A 92 0.92 -7.84 7.15
C TYR A 92 1.73 -9.11 6.89
N ARG A 93 2.16 -9.83 7.94
CA ARG A 93 2.93 -11.08 7.79
C ARG A 93 2.14 -12.15 7.05
N HIS A 94 0.85 -12.29 7.36
CA HIS A 94 -0.02 -13.24 6.67
C HIS A 94 -0.14 -12.90 5.17
N ALA A 95 -0.32 -11.62 4.85
CA ALA A 95 -0.40 -11.11 3.49
C ALA A 95 0.89 -11.38 2.70
N VAL A 96 2.05 -11.06 3.29
CA VAL A 96 3.38 -11.33 2.71
C VAL A 96 3.52 -12.81 2.38
N GLN A 97 3.24 -13.69 3.35
CA GLN A 97 3.36 -15.13 3.15
C GLN A 97 2.41 -15.66 2.06
N LYS A 98 1.17 -15.16 2.02
CA LYS A 98 0.17 -15.54 1.01
C LYS A 98 0.64 -15.17 -0.40
N LEU A 99 1.14 -13.94 -0.58
CA LEU A 99 1.69 -13.47 -1.86
C LEU A 99 2.95 -14.22 -2.27
N GLU A 100 3.89 -14.44 -1.36
CA GLU A 100 5.11 -15.19 -1.65
C GLU A 100 4.79 -16.62 -2.09
N LYS A 101 3.86 -17.30 -1.42
CA LYS A 101 3.41 -18.64 -1.83
C LYS A 101 2.79 -18.63 -3.22
N ALA A 102 1.89 -17.68 -3.49
CA ALA A 102 1.25 -17.56 -4.80
C ALA A 102 2.26 -17.32 -5.92
N VAL A 103 3.19 -16.38 -5.74
CA VAL A 103 4.22 -16.08 -6.75
C VAL A 103 5.17 -17.27 -6.95
N ASN A 104 5.60 -17.91 -5.86
CA ASN A 104 6.47 -19.08 -5.95
C ASN A 104 5.79 -20.26 -6.65
N GLN A 105 4.49 -20.46 -6.42
CA GLN A 105 3.71 -21.49 -7.11
C GLN A 105 3.57 -21.18 -8.61
N THR A 106 3.27 -19.93 -8.97
CA THR A 106 3.23 -19.51 -10.39
C THR A 106 4.57 -19.69 -11.08
N ASN A 107 5.68 -19.31 -10.43
CA ASN A 107 7.03 -19.51 -10.97
C ASN A 107 7.38 -20.99 -11.16
N ARG A 108 6.98 -21.86 -10.21
CA ARG A 108 7.16 -23.31 -10.35
C ARG A 108 6.36 -23.88 -11.52
N ASN A 109 5.11 -23.45 -11.69
CA ASN A 109 4.27 -23.91 -12.80
C ASN A 109 4.82 -23.44 -14.16
N ALA A 110 5.27 -22.19 -14.26
CA ALA A 110 5.88 -21.64 -15.47
C ALA A 110 7.20 -22.35 -15.84
N ASN A 111 8.02 -22.72 -14.85
CA ASN A 111 9.29 -23.41 -15.09
C ASN A 111 9.14 -24.95 -15.22
N GLY A 112 8.08 -25.54 -14.64
CA GLY A 112 7.72 -26.94 -14.80
C GLY A 112 7.14 -27.25 -16.18
N GLY A 113 6.38 -26.32 -16.75
CA GLY A 113 5.88 -26.42 -18.14
C GLY A 113 6.98 -26.41 -19.20
N LYS A 114 8.15 -25.82 -18.91
CA LYS A 114 9.32 -25.86 -19.81
C LYS A 114 10.02 -27.23 -19.87
N ARG A 115 9.73 -28.16 -18.96
CA ARG A 115 10.33 -29.51 -18.94
C ARG A 115 9.55 -30.55 -19.77
N PHE A 116 8.36 -30.23 -20.23
CA PHE A 116 7.51 -31.10 -21.05
C PHE A 116 7.22 -30.49 -22.44
N GLY A 117 8.23 -29.86 -23.04
CA GLY A 117 8.17 -29.50 -24.46
C GLY A 117 8.48 -30.73 -25.31
N PHE A 118 7.47 -31.21 -26.02
CA PHE A 118 7.63 -31.98 -27.25
C PHE A 118 8.40 -31.16 -28.30
#